data_AF-I8TTJ8-F1
#
_entry.id   AF-I8TTJ8-F1
#
_cell.length_a   1.000
_cell.length_b   1.000
_cell.length_c   1.000
_cell.angle_alpha   90.00
_cell.angle_beta   90.00
_cell.angle_gamma   90.00
#
_symmetry.space_group_name_H-M   'P 1'
#
loop_
_entity.id
_entity.type
_entity.pdbx_description
1 polymer ?
#
loop_
_entity_poly.entity_id
_entity_poly.type
_entity_poly.pdbx_seq_one_letter_code
_entity_poly.pdbx_strand_id
1 'polypeptide(L)' 'MKCPMCGTNTQFNFLYCPNCGYKIALEVEQPIPNWRQLPGFRSKTPWKMILAVMIYVWILLAIVASFFGGII' A
#
# COMPACT_ATOMS: atom_id res chain seq x y z
N MET A 1 -10.36 20.32 -24.24
CA MET A 1 -8.96 20.23 -24.73
C MET A 1 -8.82 20.96 -26.05
N LYS A 2 -7.76 21.74 -26.29
CA LYS A 2 -7.54 22.37 -27.59
C LYS A 2 -6.93 21.37 -28.57
N CYS A 3 -7.43 21.31 -29.80
CA CYS A 3 -6.85 20.48 -30.85
C CYS A 3 -5.43 20.99 -31.19
N PRO A 4 -4.39 20.13 -31.20
CA PRO A 4 -3.01 20.56 -31.46
C PRO A 4 -2.80 21.04 -32.91
N MET A 5 -3.65 20.62 -33.85
CA MET A 5 -3.51 20.99 -35.28
C MET A 5 -4.17 22.32 -35.64
N CYS A 6 -5.35 22.62 -35.08
CA CYS A 6 -6.13 23.81 -35.48
C CYS A 6 -6.54 24.73 -34.33
N GLY A 7 -6.19 24.39 -33.08
CA GLY A 7 -6.47 25.23 -31.91
C GLY A 7 -7.93 25.31 -31.47
N THR A 8 -8.87 24.70 -32.20
CA THR A 8 -10.29 24.67 -31.79
C THR A 8 -10.46 23.93 -30.46
N ASN A 9 -11.38 24.44 -29.63
CA ASN A 9 -11.69 23.83 -28.36
C ASN A 9 -12.60 22.62 -28.58
N THR A 10 -12.08 21.43 -28.30
CA THR A 10 -12.78 20.16 -28.50
C THR A 10 -13.12 19.53 -27.15
N GLN A 11 -14.30 18.91 -27.06
CA GLN A 11 -14.70 18.17 -25.87
C GLN A 11 -14.01 16.80 -25.84
N PHE A 12 -13.77 16.29 -24.63
CA PHE A 12 -12.84 15.19 -24.33
C PHE A 12 -13.21 13.82 -24.91
N ASN A 13 -14.38 13.64 -25.55
CA ASN A 13 -14.89 12.33 -25.99
C ASN A 13 -14.88 12.09 -27.51
N PHE A 14 -14.24 12.95 -28.31
CA PHE A 14 -14.20 12.76 -29.77
C PHE A 14 -12.88 12.10 -30.21
N LEU A 15 -12.98 11.00 -30.96
CA LEU A 15 -11.83 10.36 -31.62
C LEU A 15 -11.21 11.25 -32.72
N TYR A 16 -11.96 12.22 -33.23
CA TYR A 16 -11.56 13.12 -34.31
C TYR A 16 -12.00 14.55 -34.01
N CYS A 17 -11.19 15.54 -34.36
CA CYS A 17 -11.57 16.95 -34.26
C CYS A 17 -12.65 17.28 -35.31
N PRO A 18 -13.81 17.84 -34.92
CA PRO A 18 -14.90 18.16 -35.87
C PRO A 18 -14.55 19.27 -36.87
N ASN A 19 -13.51 20.08 -36.58
CA ASN A 19 -13.12 21.19 -37.44
C ASN A 19 -12.04 20.82 -38.46
N CYS A 20 -11.04 20.01 -38.08
CA CYS A 20 -9.89 19.70 -38.94
C CYS A 20 -9.73 18.21 -39.27
N GLY A 21 -10.54 17.33 -38.69
CA GLY A 21 -10.46 15.88 -38.89
C GLY A 21 -9.27 15.19 -38.19
N TYR A 22 -8.45 15.93 -37.44
CA TYR A 22 -7.30 15.35 -36.72
C TYR A 22 -7.74 14.28 -35.72
N LYS A 23 -7.14 13.09 -35.80
CA LYS A 23 -7.42 11.97 -34.90
C LYS A 23 -6.79 12.23 -33.52
N ILE A 24 -7.63 12.36 -32.50
CA ILE A 24 -7.22 12.61 -31.13
C ILE A 24 -7.09 11.23 -30.47
N ALA A 25 -5.85 10.83 -30.16
CA ALA A 25 -5.61 9.61 -29.41
C ALA A 25 -6.12 9.84 -27.99
N LEU A 26 -7.30 9.31 -27.68
CA LEU A 26 -7.79 9.25 -26.30
C LEU A 26 -6.80 8.39 -25.52
N GLU A 27 -6.23 8.99 -24.49
CA GLU A 27 -5.32 8.30 -23.58
C GLU A 27 -6.09 7.14 -22.96
N VAL A 28 -5.71 5.93 -23.37
CA VAL A 28 -6.33 4.69 -22.94
C VAL A 28 -6.17 4.63 -21.42
N GLU A 29 -7.30 4.51 -20.72
CA GLU A 29 -7.36 4.27 -19.28
C GLU A 29 -6.27 3.26 -18.91
N GLN A 30 -5.27 3.71 -18.15
CA GLN A 30 -4.12 2.87 -17.83
C GLN A 30 -4.62 1.65 -17.04
N PRO A 31 -4.28 0.42 -17.44
CA PRO A 31 -4.71 -0.76 -16.70
C PRO A 31 -4.17 -0.67 -15.26
N ILE A 32 -5.09 -0.74 -14.29
CA ILE A 32 -4.75 -0.79 -12.87
C ILE A 32 -3.68 -1.86 -12.61
N PRO A 33 -2.55 -1.53 -11.95
CA PRO A 33 -1.55 -2.53 -11.61
C PRO A 33 -2.16 -3.55 -10.65
N ASN A 34 -1.74 -4.81 -10.77
CA ASN A 34 -2.29 -5.91 -9.98
C ASN A 34 -1.75 -5.87 -8.54
N TRP A 35 -2.44 -5.14 -7.65
CA TRP A 35 -2.14 -5.01 -6.21
C TRP A 35 -2.42 -6.27 -5.37
N ARG A 36 -2.43 -7.48 -5.96
CA ARG A 36 -2.74 -8.74 -5.25
C ARG A 36 -1.57 -9.30 -4.44
N GLN A 37 -0.44 -8.59 -4.41
CA GLN A 37 0.69 -8.88 -3.52
C GLN A 37 1.02 -7.64 -2.72
N LEU A 38 0.31 -7.45 -1.60
CA LEU A 38 0.83 -6.54 -0.57
C LEU A 38 2.00 -7.26 0.11
N PRO A 39 3.20 -6.65 0.18
CA PRO A 39 4.30 -7.20 0.96
C PRO A 39 3.99 -7.05 2.46
N GLY A 40 3.16 -7.96 2.96
CA GLY A 40 2.76 -8.07 4.35
C GLY A 40 3.75 -8.92 5.14
N PHE A 41 4.81 -8.27 5.62
CA PHE A 41 5.48 -8.49 6.90
C PHE A 41 5.49 -9.93 7.47
N ARG A 42 5.99 -10.91 6.71
CA ARG A 42 6.41 -12.19 7.30
C ARG A 42 7.84 -12.04 7.81
N SER A 43 8.05 -11.30 8.89
CA SER A 43 9.34 -11.31 9.59
C SER A 43 9.55 -12.69 10.24
N LYS A 44 9.97 -13.68 9.43
CA LYS A 44 10.48 -14.98 9.87
C LYS A 44 11.87 -14.81 10.51
N THR A 45 12.02 -13.95 11.49
CA THR A 45 13.21 -13.97 12.34
C THR A 45 12.83 -14.73 13.61
N PRO A 46 13.01 -16.07 13.65
CA PRO A 46 12.61 -16.91 14.79
C PRO A 46 13.21 -16.41 16.11
N TRP A 47 14.35 -15.72 16.02
CA TRP A 47 15.02 -15.12 17.15
C TRP A 47 14.23 -14.01 17.86
N LYS A 48 13.42 -13.21 17.12
CA LYS A 48 12.57 -12.18 17.75
C LYS A 48 11.45 -12.80 18.59
N MET A 49 10.90 -13.93 18.13
CA MET A 49 9.92 -14.71 18.90
C MET A 49 10.56 -15.29 20.16
N ILE A 50 11.77 -15.88 20.05
CA ILE A 50 12.49 -16.43 21.20
C ILE A 50 12.79 -15.34 22.23
N LEU A 51 13.31 -14.18 21.79
CA LEU A 51 13.58 -13.05 22.69
C LEU A 51 12.32 -12.56 23.42
N ALA A 52 11.20 -12.41 22.70
CA ALA A 52 9.94 -12.01 23.31
C ALA A 52 9.47 -13.01 24.38
N VAL A 53 9.53 -14.31 24.08
CA VAL A 53 9.14 -15.36 25.04
C VAL A 53 10.02 -15.33 26.28
N MET A 54 11.34 -15.21 26.12
CA MET A 54 12.26 -15.14 27.25
C MET A 54 11.95 -13.94 28.16
N ILE A 55 11.66 -12.78 27.57
CA ILE A 55 11.29 -11.56 28.31
C ILE A 55 9.98 -11.78 29.09
N TYR A 56 8.95 -12.34 28.47
CA TYR A 56 7.68 -12.60 29.15
C TYR A 56 7.81 -13.57 30.32
N VAL A 57 8.60 -14.64 30.16
CA VAL A 57 8.84 -15.60 31.24
C VAL A 57 9.55 -14.96 32.42
N TRP A 58 10.57 -14.14 32.16
CA TRP A 58 11.28 -13.40 33.22
C TRP A 58 10.37 -12.43 33.96
N ILE A 59 9.53 -11.68 33.25
CA ILE A 59 8.56 -10.76 33.84
C ILE A 59 7.57 -11.53 34.72
N LEU A 60 7.06 -12.66 34.23
CA LEU A 60 6.13 -13.50 34.99
C LEU A 60 6.77 -14.03 36.27
N LEU A 61 8.02 -14.53 36.19
CA LEU A 61 8.76 -15.00 37.36
C LEU A 61 9.02 -13.88 38.38
N ALA A 62 9.36 -12.67 37.93
CA ALA A 62 9.56 -11.52 38.80
C ALA A 62 8.27 -11.11 39.54
N ILE A 63 7.13 -11.15 38.83
CA ILE A 63 5.81 -10.88 39.42
C ILE A 63 5.50 -11.94 40.48
N VAL A 64 5.64 -13.23 40.15
CA VAL A 64 5.40 -14.34 41.08
C VAL A 64 6.31 -14.23 42.31
N ALA A 65 7.60 -13.99 42.12
CA ALA A 65 8.55 -13.79 43.22
C ALA A 65 8.19 -12.59 44.12
N SER A 66 7.67 -11.51 43.54
CA SER A 66 7.21 -10.35 44.31
C SER A 66 5.96 -10.67 45.15
N PHE A 67 5.04 -11.48 44.64
CA PHE A 67 3.89 -11.95 45.40
C PHE A 67 4.31 -12.89 46.55
N PHE A 68 5.19 -13.86 46.29
CA PHE A 68 5.65 -14.78 47.34
C PHE A 68 6.60 -14.12 48.36
N GLY A 69 7.41 -13.14 47.94
CA GLY A 69 8.31 -12.38 48.82
C GLY A 69 7.63 -11.31 49.66
N GLY A 70 6.43 -10.85 49.27
CA GLY A 70 5.60 -9.94 50.08
C GLY A 70 4.61 -10.65 51.02
N ILE A 71 4.54 -11.98 50.97
CA ILE A 71 3.66 -12.81 51.81
C ILE A 71 4.40 -13.40 53.03
N ILE A 72 5.75 -13.35 53.06
CA ILE A 72 6.58 -13.62 54.26
C ILE A 72 6.82 -12.33 55.04
#